data_AF-A0A497YCJ7-F1
#
_entry.id   AF-A0A497YCJ7-F1
#
_cell.length_a   1.000
_cell.length_b   1.000
_cell.length_c   1.000
_cell.angle_alpha   90.00
_cell.angle_beta   90.00
_cell.angle_gamma   90.00
#
_symmetry.space_group_name_H-M   'P 1'
#
loop_
_entity.id
_entity.type
_entity.pdbx_description
1 polymer ?
#
loop_
_entity_poly.entity_id
_entity_poly.type
_entity_poly.pdbx_seq_one_letter_code
_entity_poly.pdbx_strand_id
1 'polypeptide(L)'
;MFCGLDFYFCYGRSIRPEPNKLNFLQLSIFSIQEPVSSNKILDRGTFMAAAQFVTALNFADEFELLSLSAMNTQPGNVKKGGLVFVRNGKLKMHPEIYDHLALISISSICAGSIYFHGRDKIEEEIINLPYSDGLLNLKGAEEDYMAFKRLCSPVSRFFLLQAKKVQWSAILSTFRFFMMEGIWDVVNFVAQALHEADADVLACAQLLENMQKEKWYPGFYQSLQNFRASRYPLSKAGLASELPETF
;
A
#
# COMPACT_ATOMS: atom_id res chain seq x y z
N MET A 1 23.72 -9.25 27.21
CA MET A 1 22.84 -10.44 27.27
C MET A 1 21.52 -10.06 26.61
N PHE A 2 21.43 -10.24 25.31
CA PHE A 2 20.28 -10.03 24.40
C PHE A 2 20.61 -10.90 23.18
N CYS A 3 19.75 -11.63 22.50
CA CYS A 3 18.31 -11.68 22.36
C CYS A 3 18.01 -13.09 21.81
N GLY A 4 16.98 -13.77 22.32
CA GLY A 4 16.37 -14.92 21.66
C GLY A 4 15.00 -14.49 21.14
N LEU A 5 14.82 -14.53 19.82
CA LEU A 5 13.53 -14.47 19.14
C LEU A 5 13.69 -15.23 17.82
N ASP A 6 13.50 -16.55 17.92
CA ASP A 6 13.38 -17.46 16.79
C ASP A 6 12.03 -17.26 16.11
N PHE A 7 12.03 -17.14 14.78
CA PHE A 7 10.83 -17.28 13.97
C PHE A 7 10.96 -18.49 13.06
N TYR A 8 9.98 -19.38 13.16
CA TYR A 8 9.87 -20.67 12.49
C TYR A 8 9.68 -20.52 10.97
N PHE A 9 10.47 -21.25 10.19
CA PHE A 9 10.27 -21.51 8.77
C PHE A 9 9.51 -22.82 8.58
N CYS A 10 8.31 -22.79 7.97
CA CYS A 10 7.69 -24.00 7.44
C CYS A 10 8.26 -24.29 6.05
N TYR A 11 9.16 -25.26 5.98
CA TYR A 11 9.67 -25.87 4.74
C TYR A 11 8.69 -26.95 4.23
N GLY A 12 8.26 -26.84 2.98
CA GLY A 12 7.75 -27.97 2.18
C GLY A 12 8.58 -28.11 0.90
N ARG A 13 9.43 -29.15 0.83
CA ARG A 13 10.23 -29.61 -0.34
C ARG A 13 9.29 -30.06 -1.48
N SER A 14 9.62 -30.13 -2.79
CA SER A 14 10.86 -30.28 -3.58
C SER A 14 10.49 -29.87 -5.03
N ILE A 15 11.31 -29.16 -5.82
CA ILE A 15 12.31 -29.68 -6.79
C ILE A 15 13.29 -28.52 -7.13
N ARG A 16 14.60 -28.82 -7.20
CA ARG A 16 15.73 -27.87 -7.41
C ARG A 16 15.87 -27.44 -8.89
N PRO A 17 16.49 -26.27 -9.19
CA PRO A 17 17.97 -26.16 -9.25
C PRO A 17 18.57 -24.89 -8.59
N GLU A 18 19.84 -25.00 -8.17
CA GLU A 18 20.79 -23.90 -7.84
C GLU A 18 21.93 -23.92 -8.90
N PRO A 19 22.81 -22.89 -9.08
CA PRO A 19 23.20 -21.85 -8.12
C PRO A 19 23.37 -20.42 -8.71
N ASN A 20 22.72 -19.43 -8.11
CA ASN A 20 23.34 -18.15 -7.79
C ASN A 20 22.47 -17.49 -6.72
N LYS A 21 23.00 -17.45 -5.49
CA LYS A 21 22.28 -17.06 -4.27
C LYS A 21 21.98 -15.56 -4.25
N LEU A 22 20.96 -15.16 -4.99
CA LEU A 22 20.13 -14.01 -4.62
C LEU A 22 19.16 -14.53 -3.55
N ASN A 23 19.31 -14.06 -2.31
CA ASN A 23 18.32 -14.30 -1.27
C ASN A 23 17.04 -13.54 -1.66
N PHE A 24 16.17 -14.18 -2.44
CA PHE A 24 14.85 -13.68 -2.79
C PHE A 24 13.96 -13.76 -1.57
N LEU A 25 13.74 -12.64 -0.89
CA LEU A 25 12.70 -12.52 0.12
C LEU A 25 11.39 -12.21 -0.62
N GLN A 26 10.61 -13.25 -0.92
CA GLN A 26 9.26 -13.10 -1.44
C GLN A 26 8.34 -12.68 -0.30
N LEU A 27 7.81 -11.46 -0.37
CA LEU A 27 6.82 -10.96 0.57
C LEU A 27 5.47 -10.96 -0.15
N SER A 28 4.63 -11.96 0.14
CA SER A 28 3.21 -11.97 -0.23
C SER A 28 2.45 -11.26 0.88
N ILE A 29 1.93 -10.05 0.65
CA ILE A 29 1.62 -9.17 1.79
C ILE A 29 0.13 -9.12 2.17
N PHE A 30 -0.85 -9.41 1.31
CA PHE A 30 -2.25 -9.06 1.66
C PHE A 30 -3.33 -10.08 1.27
N SER A 31 -4.37 -10.16 2.10
CA SER A 31 -5.55 -11.00 1.91
C SER A 31 -6.81 -10.26 2.37
N ILE A 32 -7.52 -9.63 1.43
CA ILE A 32 -8.83 -9.03 1.71
C ILE A 32 -9.90 -10.14 1.74
N GLN A 33 -10.72 -10.20 2.81
CA GLN A 33 -11.89 -11.09 2.93
C GLN A 33 -13.18 -10.28 3.07
N GLU A 34 -14.02 -10.24 2.04
CA GLU A 34 -15.46 -9.95 2.14
C GLU A 34 -16.22 -10.77 1.06
N PRO A 35 -17.53 -11.03 1.18
CA PRO A 35 -18.34 -11.76 0.20
C PRO A 35 -19.05 -10.82 -0.82
N VAL A 36 -19.28 -11.26 -2.07
CA VAL A 36 -20.04 -10.51 -3.09
C VAL A 36 -20.99 -11.43 -3.85
N SER A 37 -22.26 -11.03 -3.87
CA SER A 37 -23.26 -11.40 -4.87
C SER A 37 -23.06 -10.55 -6.13
N SER A 38 -22.93 -11.20 -7.28
CA SER A 38 -22.73 -10.60 -8.60
C SER A 38 -23.85 -9.65 -9.02
N ASN A 39 -23.52 -8.37 -9.26
CA ASN A 39 -24.07 -7.51 -10.32
C ASN A 39 -23.18 -6.25 -10.46
N LYS A 40 -22.60 -6.05 -11.65
CA LYS A 40 -21.38 -5.25 -11.93
C LYS A 40 -21.49 -3.75 -11.60
N ILE A 41 -21.03 -3.39 -10.40
CA ILE A 41 -20.48 -2.07 -10.02
C ILE A 41 -19.05 -2.35 -9.54
N LEU A 42 -18.07 -1.46 -9.80
CA LEU A 42 -16.71 -1.60 -9.27
C LEU A 42 -16.78 -1.75 -7.74
N ASP A 43 -16.33 -2.90 -7.23
CA ASP A 43 -16.40 -3.15 -5.79
C ASP A 43 -15.26 -2.45 -5.04
N ARG A 44 -15.49 -2.21 -3.76
CA ARG A 44 -14.54 -1.54 -2.88
C ARG A 44 -13.18 -2.25 -2.80
N GLY A 45 -13.15 -3.58 -2.83
CA GLY A 45 -11.92 -4.36 -2.75
C GLY A 45 -11.00 -4.12 -3.96
N THR A 46 -11.60 -3.94 -5.15
CA THR A 46 -10.88 -3.57 -6.36
C THR A 46 -10.18 -2.21 -6.22
N PHE A 47 -10.86 -1.21 -5.64
CA PHE A 47 -10.25 0.10 -5.34
C PHE A 47 -9.11 0.02 -4.33
N MET A 48 -9.27 -0.80 -3.29
CA MET A 48 -8.25 -1.01 -2.27
C MET A 48 -6.98 -1.62 -2.87
N ALA A 49 -7.12 -2.63 -3.74
CA ALA A 49 -5.99 -3.27 -4.41
C ALA A 49 -5.28 -2.32 -5.40
N ALA A 50 -6.06 -1.55 -6.18
CA ALA A 50 -5.54 -0.55 -7.09
C ALA A 50 -4.75 0.54 -6.35
N ALA A 51 -5.27 1.02 -5.23
CA ALA A 51 -4.62 2.02 -4.38
C ALA A 51 -3.29 1.53 -3.81
N GLN A 52 -3.24 0.29 -3.35
CA GLN A 52 -1.99 -0.34 -2.90
C GLN A 52 -0.97 -0.39 -4.05
N PHE A 53 -1.39 -0.79 -5.25
CA PHE A 53 -0.51 -0.84 -6.42
C PHE A 53 0.07 0.53 -6.76
N VAL A 54 -0.80 1.53 -6.92
CA VAL A 54 -0.41 2.91 -7.24
C VAL A 54 0.53 3.48 -6.17
N THR A 55 0.26 3.20 -4.90
CA THR A 55 1.14 3.62 -3.80
C THR A 55 2.49 2.94 -3.87
N ALA A 56 2.54 1.64 -4.20
CA ALA A 56 3.79 0.90 -4.31
C ALA A 56 4.69 1.38 -5.46
N LEU A 57 4.12 1.98 -6.52
CA LEU A 57 4.89 2.56 -7.62
C LEU A 57 5.81 3.71 -7.19
N ASN A 58 5.51 4.39 -6.06
CA ASN A 58 6.42 5.39 -5.48
C ASN A 58 7.78 4.80 -5.07
N PHE A 59 7.85 3.48 -4.88
CA PHE A 59 9.00 2.78 -4.32
C PHE A 59 9.56 1.71 -5.28
N ALA A 60 9.29 1.86 -6.59
CA ALA A 60 9.69 0.89 -7.62
C ALA A 60 11.23 0.72 -7.74
N ASP A 61 12.02 1.71 -7.31
CA ASP A 61 13.49 1.58 -7.27
C ASP A 61 13.98 0.65 -6.13
N GLU A 62 13.10 0.37 -5.16
CA GLU A 62 13.43 -0.35 -3.92
C GLU A 62 12.76 -1.73 -3.83
N PHE A 63 11.61 -1.89 -4.49
CA PHE A 63 10.87 -3.13 -4.60
C PHE A 63 10.49 -3.41 -6.05
N GLU A 64 10.69 -4.66 -6.49
CA GLU A 64 10.20 -5.14 -7.77
C GLU A 64 8.77 -5.67 -7.58
N LEU A 65 7.78 -4.98 -8.16
CA LEU A 65 6.39 -5.41 -8.17
C LEU A 65 6.20 -6.55 -9.18
N LEU A 66 5.94 -7.76 -8.67
CA LEU A 66 5.85 -8.95 -9.51
C LEU A 66 4.45 -9.18 -10.07
N SER A 67 3.43 -9.07 -9.22
CA SER A 67 2.05 -9.24 -9.64
C SER A 67 1.07 -8.50 -8.74
N LEU A 68 -0.04 -8.13 -9.36
CA LEU A 68 -1.21 -7.60 -8.68
C LEU A 68 -2.31 -8.63 -8.89
N SER A 69 -2.70 -9.32 -7.83
CA SER A 69 -3.81 -10.25 -7.88
C SER A 69 -5.09 -9.59 -7.38
N ALA A 70 -6.20 -10.00 -8.00
CA ALA A 70 -7.55 -9.78 -7.55
C ALA A 70 -8.25 -11.15 -7.68
N MET A 71 -7.82 -12.12 -6.86
CA MET A 71 -8.15 -13.54 -7.08
C MET A 71 -9.58 -13.90 -6.69
N ASN A 72 -10.41 -14.37 -7.61
CA ASN A 72 -11.61 -15.13 -7.23
C ASN A 72 -11.17 -16.48 -6.63
N THR A 73 -11.14 -16.57 -5.31
CA THR A 73 -10.63 -17.79 -4.68
C THR A 73 -11.57 -18.99 -4.81
N GLN A 74 -12.87 -18.80 -5.14
CA GLN A 74 -13.85 -19.85 -5.43
C GLN A 74 -15.02 -19.33 -6.31
N PRO A 75 -15.77 -20.19 -7.03
CA PRO A 75 -17.01 -19.81 -7.69
C PRO A 75 -18.02 -19.31 -6.65
N GLY A 76 -18.36 -18.02 -6.68
CA GLY A 76 -19.21 -17.36 -5.67
C GLY A 76 -18.46 -16.65 -4.53
N ASN A 77 -17.12 -16.66 -4.52
CA ASN A 77 -16.28 -15.88 -3.60
C ASN A 77 -15.59 -14.72 -4.31
N VAL A 78 -15.28 -13.67 -3.53
CA VAL A 78 -14.77 -12.36 -3.99
C VAL A 78 -13.33 -12.42 -4.49
N LYS A 79 -13.03 -11.47 -5.38
CA LYS A 79 -11.68 -11.13 -5.80
C LYS A 79 -10.83 -10.66 -4.61
N LYS A 80 -9.90 -11.49 -4.16
CA LYS A 80 -8.86 -11.20 -3.17
C LYS A 80 -7.79 -10.31 -3.81
N GLY A 81 -7.85 -9.01 -3.51
CA GLY A 81 -6.77 -8.07 -3.81
C GLY A 81 -5.48 -8.45 -3.08
N GLY A 82 -4.36 -8.50 -3.79
CA GLY A 82 -3.06 -8.82 -3.20
C GLY A 82 -1.92 -8.35 -4.08
N LEU A 83 -0.98 -7.60 -3.49
CA LEU A 83 0.30 -7.30 -4.13
C LEU A 83 1.33 -8.35 -3.77
N VAL A 84 2.04 -8.84 -4.79
CA VAL A 84 3.26 -9.62 -4.61
C VAL A 84 4.42 -8.77 -5.12
N PHE A 85 5.40 -8.55 -4.25
CA PHE A 85 6.64 -7.91 -4.64
C PHE A 85 7.85 -8.57 -4.00
N VAL A 86 8.98 -8.41 -4.66
CA VAL A 86 10.28 -8.84 -4.19
C VAL A 86 11.07 -7.59 -3.83
N ARG A 87 11.53 -7.55 -2.59
CA ARG A 87 12.44 -6.49 -2.17
C ARG A 87 13.81 -6.72 -2.81
N ASN A 88 14.49 -5.63 -3.18
CA ASN A 88 15.90 -5.68 -3.48
C ASN A 88 16.73 -6.02 -2.22
N GLY A 89 17.20 -7.27 -2.14
CA GLY A 89 17.98 -7.79 -1.01
C GLY A 89 19.34 -7.11 -0.79
N LYS A 90 19.78 -6.24 -1.71
CA LYS A 90 21.02 -5.44 -1.56
C LYS A 90 20.82 -4.19 -0.70
N LEU A 91 19.58 -3.75 -0.49
CA LEU A 91 19.28 -2.57 0.32
C LEU A 91 19.31 -2.94 1.82
N LYS A 92 19.97 -2.12 2.65
CA LYS A 92 19.97 -2.31 4.11
C LYS A 92 18.54 -2.15 4.66
N MET A 93 18.23 -2.86 5.76
CA MET A 93 16.99 -2.66 6.52
C MET A 93 16.99 -1.29 7.19
N HIS A 94 16.66 -0.26 6.41
CA HIS A 94 16.52 1.11 6.87
C HIS A 94 15.05 1.37 7.28
N PRO A 95 14.77 2.25 8.26
CA PRO A 95 13.40 2.63 8.65
C PRO A 95 12.50 3.03 7.48
N GLU A 96 13.09 3.59 6.43
CA GLU A 96 12.39 3.94 5.18
C GLU A 96 11.63 2.74 4.60
N ILE A 97 12.18 1.53 4.64
CA ILE A 97 11.50 0.32 4.14
C ILE A 97 10.23 0.04 4.95
N TYR A 98 10.28 0.22 6.27
CA TYR A 98 9.10 0.03 7.11
C TYR A 98 8.06 1.13 6.87
N ASP A 99 8.49 2.36 6.61
CA ASP A 99 7.61 3.48 6.22
C ASP A 99 6.96 3.23 4.85
N HIS A 100 7.70 2.78 3.84
CA HIS A 100 7.17 2.39 2.52
C HIS A 100 6.09 1.32 2.64
N LEU A 101 6.38 0.25 3.37
CA LEU A 101 5.42 -0.82 3.62
C LEU A 101 4.20 -0.31 4.39
N ALA A 102 4.39 0.57 5.37
CA ALA A 102 3.29 1.16 6.13
C ALA A 102 2.39 2.02 5.24
N LEU A 103 2.96 2.83 4.35
CA LEU A 103 2.25 3.66 3.38
C LEU A 103 1.45 2.79 2.40
N ILE A 104 2.02 1.68 1.92
CA ILE A 104 1.29 0.71 1.08
C ILE A 104 0.14 0.09 1.88
N SER A 105 0.37 -0.39 3.11
CA SER A 105 -0.70 -1.01 3.92
C SER A 105 -1.85 -0.06 4.22
N ILE A 106 -1.57 1.19 4.61
CA ILE A 106 -2.63 2.15 4.97
C ILE A 106 -3.39 2.69 3.74
N SER A 107 -2.81 2.56 2.54
CA SER A 107 -3.42 3.01 1.28
C SER A 107 -4.74 2.33 0.94
N SER A 108 -4.92 1.06 1.30
CA SER A 108 -6.20 0.37 1.11
C SER A 108 -7.31 0.99 1.97
N ILE A 109 -7.02 1.28 3.23
CA ILE A 109 -7.98 1.91 4.15
C ILE A 109 -8.30 3.33 3.70
N CYS A 110 -7.30 4.12 3.30
CA CYS A 110 -7.51 5.47 2.77
C CYS A 110 -8.37 5.43 1.50
N ALA A 111 -8.10 4.52 0.57
CA ALA A 111 -8.91 4.38 -0.65
C ALA A 111 -10.32 3.87 -0.37
N GLY A 112 -10.48 2.90 0.54
CA GLY A 112 -11.79 2.42 0.98
C GLY A 112 -12.61 3.52 1.68
N SER A 113 -11.94 4.43 2.37
CA SER A 113 -12.55 5.61 3.00
C SER A 113 -13.00 6.64 1.95
N ILE A 114 -12.17 6.92 0.94
CA ILE A 114 -12.54 7.77 -0.21
C ILE A 114 -13.72 7.15 -0.98
N TYR A 115 -13.69 5.85 -1.24
CA TYR A 115 -14.78 5.14 -1.91
C TYR A 115 -16.11 5.27 -1.14
N PHE A 116 -16.07 5.18 0.18
CA PHE A 116 -17.28 5.20 1.02
C PHE A 116 -17.81 6.62 1.29
N HIS A 117 -16.91 7.57 1.55
CA HIS A 117 -17.28 8.94 1.95
C HIS A 117 -17.31 9.94 0.78
N GLY A 118 -16.65 9.63 -0.33
CA GLY A 118 -16.38 10.56 -1.41
C GLY A 118 -15.10 11.35 -1.17
N ARG A 119 -14.44 11.73 -2.27
CA ARG A 119 -13.15 12.46 -2.24
C ARG A 119 -13.28 13.84 -1.59
N ASP A 120 -14.31 14.60 -1.97
CA ASP A 120 -14.54 15.98 -1.49
C ASP A 120 -14.67 16.03 0.03
N LYS A 121 -15.43 15.10 0.61
CA LYS A 121 -15.60 15.00 2.05
C LYS A 121 -14.29 14.68 2.78
N ILE A 122 -13.49 13.78 2.21
CA ILE A 122 -12.17 13.48 2.78
C ILE A 122 -11.27 14.70 2.72
N GLU A 123 -11.26 15.44 1.61
CA GLU A 123 -10.44 16.64 1.46
C GLU A 123 -10.79 17.73 2.49
N GLU A 124 -12.08 17.95 2.75
CA GLU A 124 -12.54 18.91 3.76
C GLU A 124 -12.18 18.51 5.20
N GLU A 125 -12.26 17.22 5.52
CA GLU A 125 -12.15 16.74 6.91
C GLU A 125 -10.80 16.09 7.26
N ILE A 126 -9.89 15.87 6.29
CA ILE A 126 -8.58 15.21 6.50
C ILE A 126 -7.75 15.85 7.63
N ILE A 127 -7.83 17.17 7.78
CA ILE A 127 -7.10 17.92 8.82
C ILE A 127 -7.55 17.53 10.24
N ASN A 128 -8.76 16.98 10.38
CA ASN A 128 -9.35 16.57 11.66
C ASN A 128 -9.03 15.11 12.02
N LEU A 129 -8.46 14.33 11.11
CA LEU A 129 -8.13 12.91 11.34
C LEU A 129 -7.33 12.65 12.63
N PRO A 130 -6.31 13.45 13.00
CA PRO A 130 -5.59 13.22 14.27
C PRO A 130 -6.49 13.26 15.52
N TYR A 131 -7.67 13.87 15.40
CA TYR A 131 -8.65 14.10 16.46
C TYR A 131 -9.90 13.22 16.36
N SER A 132 -10.10 12.56 15.21
CA SER A 132 -11.27 11.72 14.96
C SER A 132 -10.98 10.64 13.92
N ASP A 133 -11.08 9.38 14.35
CA ASP A 133 -10.94 8.21 13.48
C ASP A 133 -12.21 7.97 12.62
N GLY A 134 -13.24 8.81 12.76
CA GLY A 134 -14.56 8.60 12.14
C GLY A 134 -14.60 8.61 10.62
N LEU A 135 -13.51 9.06 9.97
CA LEU A 135 -13.32 9.04 8.52
C LEU A 135 -12.65 7.77 8.01
N LEU A 136 -12.02 6.98 8.89
CA LEU A 136 -11.31 5.76 8.51
C LEU A 136 -12.31 4.59 8.43
N ASN A 137 -12.62 4.16 7.21
CA ASN A 137 -13.41 2.97 6.99
C ASN A 137 -12.52 1.72 6.99
N LEU A 138 -12.52 0.99 8.10
CA LEU A 138 -11.71 -0.22 8.27
C LEU A 138 -12.33 -1.50 7.68
N LYS A 139 -13.61 -1.47 7.33
CA LYS A 139 -14.36 -2.68 6.93
C LYS A 139 -13.68 -3.36 5.74
N GLY A 140 -13.29 -4.63 5.87
CA GLY A 140 -12.61 -5.40 4.81
C GLY A 140 -11.11 -5.10 4.66
N ALA A 141 -10.53 -4.26 5.52
CA ALA A 141 -9.13 -3.85 5.51
C ALA A 141 -8.44 -4.06 6.88
N GLU A 142 -9.02 -4.90 7.74
CA GLU A 142 -8.59 -5.06 9.13
C GLU A 142 -7.17 -5.65 9.22
N GLU A 143 -6.85 -6.59 8.34
CA GLU A 143 -5.50 -7.18 8.24
C GLU A 143 -4.46 -6.11 7.84
N ASP A 144 -4.81 -5.26 6.87
CA ASP A 144 -3.97 -4.15 6.41
C ASP A 144 -3.72 -3.15 7.55
N TYR A 145 -4.76 -2.84 8.35
CA TYR A 145 -4.62 -1.96 9.51
C TYR A 145 -3.68 -2.56 10.58
N MET A 146 -3.78 -3.86 10.81
CA MET A 146 -2.91 -4.55 11.77
C MET A 146 -1.47 -4.62 11.26
N ALA A 147 -1.25 -4.85 9.97
CA ALA A 147 0.07 -4.81 9.35
C ALA A 147 0.68 -3.40 9.45
N PHE A 148 -0.09 -2.37 9.07
CA PHE A 148 0.27 -0.97 9.20
C PHE A 148 0.77 -0.61 10.60
N LYS A 149 0.01 -0.98 11.65
CA LYS A 149 0.41 -0.73 13.05
C LYS A 149 1.73 -1.41 13.41
N ARG A 150 1.96 -2.64 12.94
CA ARG A 150 3.23 -3.37 13.17
C ARG A 150 4.40 -2.68 12.46
N LEU A 151 4.19 -2.19 11.25
CA LEU A 151 5.20 -1.51 10.42
C LEU A 151 5.56 -0.11 10.96
N CYS A 152 4.63 0.58 11.61
CA CYS A 152 4.91 1.88 12.26
C CYS A 152 5.84 1.77 13.48
N SER A 153 5.88 0.62 14.17
CA SER A 153 6.65 0.42 15.40
C SER A 153 8.17 0.58 15.19
N PRO A 154 8.80 -0.07 14.18
CA PRO A 154 10.20 0.18 13.83
C PRO A 154 10.54 1.64 13.54
N VAL A 155 9.67 2.36 12.81
CA VAL A 155 9.85 3.78 12.48
C VAL A 155 9.81 4.64 13.75
N SER A 156 8.81 4.42 14.60
CA SER A 156 8.66 5.08 15.90
C SER A 156 9.88 4.90 16.79
N ARG A 157 10.43 3.68 16.88
CA ARG A 157 11.63 3.38 17.68
C ARG A 157 12.88 4.05 17.12
N PHE A 158 13.05 4.04 15.80
CA PHE A 158 14.23 4.63 15.17
C PHE A 158 14.30 6.14 15.38
N PHE A 159 13.18 6.85 15.17
CA PHE A 159 13.14 8.31 15.32
C PHE A 159 12.82 8.79 16.74
N LEU A 160 12.60 7.86 17.69
CA LEU A 160 12.20 8.15 19.07
C LEU A 160 10.95 9.06 19.11
N LEU A 161 9.92 8.65 18.35
CA LEU A 161 8.62 9.32 18.25
C LEU A 161 7.51 8.44 18.82
N GLN A 162 6.43 9.03 19.30
CA GLN A 162 5.24 8.27 19.70
C GLN A 162 4.67 7.51 18.48
N ALA A 163 4.31 6.24 18.66
CA ALA A 163 3.78 5.40 17.57
C ALA A 163 2.51 5.99 16.94
N LYS A 164 1.65 6.63 17.74
CA LYS A 164 0.44 7.33 17.26
C LYS A 164 0.79 8.47 16.30
N LYS A 165 1.86 9.23 16.56
CA LYS A 165 2.32 10.29 15.66
C LYS A 165 2.82 9.75 14.32
N VAL A 166 3.58 8.65 14.35
CA VAL A 166 4.01 7.98 13.11
C VAL A 166 2.81 7.47 12.30
N GLN A 167 1.83 6.86 12.97
CA GLN A 167 0.62 6.38 12.30
C GLN A 167 -0.16 7.53 11.63
N TRP A 168 -0.40 8.62 12.35
CA TRP A 168 -1.14 9.75 11.78
C TRP A 168 -0.40 10.42 10.62
N SER A 169 0.91 10.60 10.76
CA SER A 169 1.75 11.12 9.68
C SER A 169 1.63 10.27 8.41
N ALA A 170 1.67 8.94 8.53
CA ALA A 170 1.49 8.04 7.39
C ALA A 170 0.08 8.12 6.79
N ILE A 171 -0.98 8.12 7.62
CA ILE A 171 -2.38 8.26 7.17
C ILE A 171 -2.58 9.56 6.39
N LEU A 172 -2.13 10.69 6.95
CA LEU A 172 -2.24 12.00 6.31
C LEU A 172 -1.47 12.06 5.00
N SER A 173 -0.25 11.52 4.98
CA SER A 173 0.58 11.45 3.78
C SER A 173 -0.12 10.66 2.66
N THR A 174 -0.70 9.51 2.99
CA THR A 174 -1.41 8.67 2.02
C THR A 174 -2.69 9.33 1.49
N PHE A 175 -3.48 9.99 2.33
CA PHE A 175 -4.64 10.74 1.83
C PHE A 175 -4.21 11.91 0.94
N ARG A 176 -3.20 12.70 1.35
CA ARG A 176 -2.66 13.80 0.53
C ARG A 176 -2.18 13.31 -0.82
N PHE A 177 -1.53 12.15 -0.87
CA PHE A 177 -1.13 11.52 -2.13
C PHE A 177 -2.34 11.26 -3.04
N PHE A 178 -3.44 10.71 -2.52
CA PHE A 178 -4.66 10.51 -3.30
C PHE A 178 -5.38 11.81 -3.68
N MET A 179 -5.13 12.91 -2.99
CA MET A 179 -5.67 14.23 -3.35
C MET A 179 -4.83 14.96 -4.40
N MET A 180 -3.60 14.52 -4.68
CA MET A 180 -2.80 15.10 -5.76
C MET A 180 -3.50 14.91 -7.11
N GLU A 181 -3.35 15.91 -7.99
CA GLU A 181 -3.95 15.91 -9.31
C GLU A 181 -3.59 14.64 -10.11
N GLY A 182 -4.61 14.01 -10.69
CA GLY A 182 -4.48 12.80 -11.50
C GLY A 182 -4.25 11.50 -10.74
N ILE A 183 -3.85 11.49 -9.46
CA ILE A 183 -3.56 10.24 -8.74
C ILE A 183 -4.80 9.37 -8.61
N TRP A 184 -5.94 9.96 -8.22
CA TRP A 184 -7.19 9.19 -8.09
C TRP A 184 -7.68 8.65 -9.44
N ASP A 185 -7.43 9.37 -10.55
CA ASP A 185 -7.75 8.90 -11.90
C ASP A 185 -6.91 7.68 -12.29
N VAL A 186 -5.65 7.63 -11.86
CA VAL A 186 -4.81 6.44 -12.02
C VAL A 186 -5.32 5.28 -11.18
N VAL A 187 -5.76 5.53 -9.94
CA VAL A 187 -6.40 4.49 -9.10
C VAL A 187 -7.65 3.95 -9.80
N ASN A 188 -8.50 4.82 -10.36
CA ASN A 188 -9.67 4.42 -11.16
C ASN A 188 -9.27 3.58 -12.38
N PHE A 189 -8.23 3.98 -13.12
CA PHE A 189 -7.73 3.24 -14.29
C PHE A 189 -7.27 1.83 -13.92
N VAL A 190 -6.49 1.70 -12.84
CA VAL A 190 -6.00 0.40 -12.36
C VAL A 190 -7.15 -0.45 -11.83
N ALA A 191 -8.10 0.16 -11.10
CA ALA A 191 -9.30 -0.53 -10.63
C ALA A 191 -10.14 -1.08 -11.79
N GLN A 192 -10.31 -0.30 -12.87
CA GLN A 192 -11.01 -0.74 -14.06
C GLN A 192 -10.29 -1.92 -14.73
N ALA A 193 -8.96 -1.82 -14.90
CA ALA A 193 -8.16 -2.90 -15.47
C ALA A 193 -8.23 -4.20 -14.64
N LEU A 194 -8.27 -4.09 -13.32
CA LEU A 194 -8.46 -5.22 -12.41
C LEU A 194 -9.86 -5.83 -12.49
N HIS A 195 -10.88 -4.99 -12.67
CA HIS A 195 -12.25 -5.43 -12.82
C HIS A 195 -12.45 -6.20 -14.13
N GLU A 196 -11.89 -5.69 -15.23
CA GLU A 196 -11.99 -6.23 -16.58
C GLU A 196 -11.06 -7.41 -16.86
N ALA A 197 -10.05 -7.64 -16.03
CA ALA A 197 -9.16 -8.78 -16.18
C ALA A 197 -9.95 -10.11 -16.09
N ASP A 198 -9.90 -10.88 -17.19
CA ASP A 198 -10.42 -12.26 -17.28
C ASP A 198 -9.63 -13.21 -16.36
N ALA A 199 -8.37 -12.87 -16.09
CA ALA A 199 -7.52 -13.57 -15.16
C ALA A 199 -7.58 -12.96 -13.75
N ASP A 200 -7.60 -13.83 -12.75
CA ASP A 200 -7.51 -13.50 -11.32
C ASP A 200 -6.22 -12.79 -10.90
N VAL A 201 -5.25 -12.72 -11.81
CA VAL A 201 -3.94 -12.09 -11.62
C VAL A 201 -3.60 -11.25 -12.84
N LEU A 202 -3.33 -9.97 -12.60
CA LEU A 202 -2.81 -9.06 -13.61
C LEU A 202 -1.29 -8.94 -13.45
N ALA A 203 -0.56 -9.17 -14.53
CA ALA A 203 0.88 -8.94 -14.55
C ALA A 203 1.15 -7.42 -14.47
N CYS A 204 1.91 -7.00 -13.45
CA CYS A 204 2.25 -5.59 -13.24
C CYS A 204 2.96 -4.97 -14.45
N ALA A 205 3.82 -5.75 -15.13
CA ALA A 205 4.50 -5.32 -16.34
C ALA A 205 3.51 -4.91 -17.45
N GLN A 206 2.48 -5.72 -17.71
CA GLN A 206 1.49 -5.43 -18.73
C GLN A 206 0.65 -4.19 -18.39
N LEU A 207 0.29 -4.04 -17.12
CA LEU A 207 -0.43 -2.87 -16.63
C LEU A 207 0.43 -1.60 -16.80
N LEU A 208 1.70 -1.65 -16.41
CA LEU A 208 2.63 -0.53 -16.55
C LEU A 208 2.86 -0.13 -18.01
N GLU A 209 3.00 -1.11 -18.92
CA GLU A 209 3.07 -0.84 -20.36
C GLU A 209 1.83 -0.12 -20.89
N ASN A 210 0.65 -0.47 -20.37
CA ASN A 210 -0.59 0.20 -20.77
C ASN A 210 -0.68 1.61 -20.19
N MET A 211 -0.32 1.79 -18.92
CA MET A 211 -0.23 3.12 -18.30
C MET A 211 0.72 4.03 -19.08
N GLN A 212 1.87 3.53 -19.53
CA GLN A 212 2.85 4.32 -20.30
C GLN A 212 2.33 4.84 -21.65
N LYS A 213 1.28 4.23 -22.20
CA LYS A 213 0.65 4.68 -23.46
C LYS A 213 -0.33 5.83 -23.23
N GLU A 214 -0.71 6.10 -21.98
CA GLU A 214 -1.68 7.12 -21.63
C GLU A 214 -1.05 8.52 -21.57
N LYS A 215 -1.81 9.52 -22.04
CA LYS A 215 -1.34 10.92 -22.06
C LYS A 215 -1.05 11.50 -20.68
N TRP A 216 -1.72 11.00 -19.65
CA TRP A 216 -1.56 11.44 -18.26
C TRP A 216 -0.31 10.85 -17.58
N TYR A 217 0.33 9.82 -18.16
CA TYR A 217 1.42 9.09 -17.51
C TYR A 217 2.63 9.95 -17.10
N PRO A 218 3.12 10.90 -17.92
CA PRO A 218 4.22 11.76 -17.49
C PRO A 218 3.89 12.60 -16.26
N GLY A 219 2.66 13.12 -16.18
CA GLY A 219 2.17 13.87 -15.02
C GLY A 219 2.06 12.98 -13.78
N PHE A 220 1.51 11.78 -13.94
CA PHE A 220 1.49 10.78 -12.87
C PHE A 220 2.89 10.44 -12.35
N TYR A 221 3.84 10.17 -13.24
CA TYR A 221 5.22 9.84 -12.86
C TYR A 221 5.88 10.99 -12.10
N GLN A 222 5.65 12.24 -12.53
CA GLN A 222 6.13 13.41 -11.79
C GLN A 222 5.49 13.52 -10.39
N SER A 223 4.20 13.22 -10.25
CA SER A 223 3.52 13.19 -8.96
C SER A 223 4.12 12.16 -8.01
N LEU A 224 4.51 10.97 -8.51
CA LEU A 224 5.23 9.98 -7.69
C LEU A 224 6.57 10.52 -7.16
N GLN A 225 7.34 11.20 -8.03
CA GLN A 225 8.61 11.81 -7.64
C GLN A 225 8.42 12.93 -6.62
N ASN A 226 7.40 13.78 -6.81
CA ASN A 226 7.07 14.86 -5.89
C ASN A 226 6.65 14.32 -4.52
N PHE A 227 5.82 13.27 -4.49
CA PHE A 227 5.41 12.62 -3.25
C PHE A 227 6.63 12.07 -2.50
N ARG A 228 7.50 11.31 -3.19
CA ARG A 228 8.74 10.79 -2.61
C ARG A 228 9.63 11.91 -2.09
N ALA A 229 9.84 12.98 -2.87
CA ALA A 229 10.65 14.13 -2.45
C ALA A 229 10.07 14.88 -1.25
N SER A 230 8.73 14.92 -1.11
CA SER A 230 8.07 15.55 0.04
C SER A 230 8.22 14.75 1.34
N ARG A 231 8.40 13.43 1.21
CA ARG A 231 8.49 12.49 2.34
C ARG A 231 9.93 12.20 2.76
N TYR A 232 10.88 12.22 1.82
CA TYR A 232 12.27 11.82 2.03
C TYR A 232 13.28 12.97 1.80
N PRO A 233 14.35 13.07 2.62
CA PRO A 233 14.78 12.10 3.62
C PRO A 233 13.87 12.08 4.85
N LEU A 234 13.56 10.86 5.31
CA LEU A 234 12.71 10.66 6.47
C LEU A 234 13.43 11.18 7.71
N SER A 235 12.83 12.14 8.41
CA SER A 235 13.45 12.79 9.57
C SER A 235 12.48 12.94 10.73
N LYS A 236 13.04 12.99 11.95
CA LYS A 236 12.25 13.24 13.16
C LYS A 236 11.49 14.57 13.07
N ALA A 237 12.13 15.62 12.53
CA ALA A 237 11.53 16.94 12.36
C ALA A 237 10.36 16.89 11.37
N GLY A 238 10.54 16.26 10.21
CA GLY A 238 9.47 16.09 9.21
C GLY A 238 8.27 15.34 9.79
N LEU A 239 8.51 14.17 10.39
CA LEU A 239 7.47 13.35 11.02
C LEU A 239 6.75 14.06 12.19
N ALA A 240 7.45 14.92 12.92
CA ALA A 240 6.86 15.68 14.02
C ALA A 240 6.05 16.89 13.52
N SER A 241 6.48 17.54 12.43
CA SER A 241 5.85 18.74 11.87
C SER A 241 4.47 18.48 11.24
N GLU A 242 4.20 17.23 10.86
CA GLU A 242 2.93 16.84 10.24
C GLU A 242 1.76 16.78 11.24
N LEU A 243 2.01 16.99 12.54
CA LEU A 243 1.00 16.88 13.59
C LEU A 243 1.14 17.97 14.65
N PRO A 244 0.01 18.49 15.18
CA PRO A 244 0.03 19.48 16.26
C PRO A 244 0.70 18.94 17.53
N GLU A 245 1.38 19.83 18.26
CA GLU A 245 2.30 19.47 19.35
C GLU A 245 1.64 18.71 20.51
N THR A 246 0.34 18.92 20.73
CA THR A 246 -0.43 18.37 21.85
C THR A 246 -1.05 17.00 21.55
N PHE A 247 -0.32 15.94 21.87
CA PHE A 247 -0.85 14.59 22.16
C PHE A 247 -0.06 13.94 23.30
#